data_AF-A0A085YYV5-F1
#
_entry.id   AF-A0A085YYV5-F1
#
_cell.length_a   1.000
_cell.length_b   1.000
_cell.length_c   1.000
_cell.angle_alpha   90.00
_cell.angle_beta   90.00
_cell.angle_gamma   90.00
#
_symmetry.space_group_name_H-M   'P 1'
#
loop_
_entity.id
_entity.type
_entity.pdbx_description
1 polymer ?
#
loop_
_entity_poly.entity_id
_entity_poly.type
_entity_poly.pdbx_seq_one_letter_code
_entity_poly.pdbx_strand_id
1 'polypeptide(L)'
;MMVIDDPIKFAAFTEHFLSNGQIDQKYTDLYGNTNYKIYNIKENGLSANNEVGFVKFLSDQKSGLKILKGSNKSNNWEELGLKDGNIIPKPCN
;
A
#
# COMPACT_ATOMS: atom_id res chain seq x y z
N MET A 1 7.20 -7.71 7.54
CA MET A 1 7.82 -6.61 6.78
C MET A 1 7.02 -6.47 5.50
N MET A 2 6.67 -5.24 5.11
CA MET A 2 6.03 -4.95 3.82
C MET A 2 7.02 -4.22 2.93
N VAL A 3 7.13 -4.64 1.67
CA VAL A 3 8.06 -4.07 0.70
C VAL A 3 7.34 -3.85 -0.63
N ILE A 4 7.69 -2.75 -1.29
CA ILE A 4 7.36 -2.46 -2.68
C ILE A 4 8.61 -2.78 -3.50
N ASP A 5 8.46 -3.58 -4.56
CA ASP A 5 9.58 -4.14 -5.33
C ASP A 5 10.00 -3.29 -6.55
N ASP A 6 9.14 -2.37 -6.99
CA ASP A 6 9.35 -1.53 -8.18
C ASP A 6 9.56 -0.05 -7.80
N PRO A 7 10.81 0.44 -7.69
CA PRO A 7 11.09 1.81 -7.30
C PRO A 7 10.65 2.84 -8.33
N ILE A 8 10.56 2.48 -9.61
CA ILE A 8 10.12 3.40 -10.68
C ILE A 8 8.61 3.65 -10.54
N LYS A 9 7.83 2.57 -10.37
CA LYS A 9 6.39 2.72 -10.13
C LYS A 9 6.12 3.41 -8.80
N PHE A 10 6.93 3.15 -7.78
CA PHE A 10 6.81 3.84 -6.51
C PHE A 10 7.03 5.35 -6.67
N ALA A 11 8.11 5.74 -7.37
CA ALA A 11 8.38 7.14 -7.68
C ALA A 11 7.19 7.78 -8.41
N ALA A 12 6.70 7.16 -9.49
CA ALA A 12 5.56 7.65 -10.27
C ALA A 12 4.29 7.81 -9.41
N PHE A 13 4.01 6.85 -8.52
CA PHE A 13 2.91 6.96 -7.56
C PHE A 13 3.12 8.13 -6.60
N THR A 14 4.35 8.32 -6.11
CA THR A 14 4.65 9.36 -5.11
C THR A 14 4.76 10.78 -5.66
N GLU A 15 5.00 10.97 -6.96
CA GLU A 15 5.10 12.30 -7.58
C GLU A 15 3.87 13.17 -7.34
N HIS A 16 2.69 12.55 -7.24
CA HIS A 16 1.45 13.25 -6.92
C HIS A 16 1.40 13.87 -5.52
N PHE A 17 2.32 13.50 -4.62
CA PHE A 17 2.42 14.03 -3.27
C PHE A 17 3.58 15.03 -3.11
N LEU A 18 4.31 15.32 -4.19
CA LEU A 18 5.45 16.23 -4.17
C LEU A 18 5.08 17.58 -4.79
N SER A 19 5.49 18.66 -4.12
CA SER A 19 5.46 20.03 -4.64
C SER A 19 6.87 20.61 -4.54
N ASN A 20 7.45 20.98 -5.68
CA ASN A 20 8.86 21.44 -5.78
C ASN A 20 9.88 20.45 -5.16
N GLY A 21 9.65 19.14 -5.32
CA GLY A 21 10.55 18.11 -4.79
C GLY A 21 10.47 17.91 -3.27
N GLN A 22 9.57 18.61 -2.58
CA GLN A 22 9.26 18.40 -1.17
C GLN A 22 7.88 17.78 -1.03
N ILE A 23 7.63 17.05 0.07
CA ILE A 23 6.30 16.53 0.38
C ILE A 23 5.34 17.70 0.57
N ASP A 24 4.28 17.75 -0.22
CA ASP A 24 3.16 18.66 0.05
C ASP A 24 2.35 18.07 1.21
N GLN A 25 2.64 18.55 2.42
CA GLN A 25 2.00 18.07 3.64
C GLN A 25 0.47 18.22 3.57
N LYS A 26 -0.02 19.34 3.04
CA LYS A 26 -1.46 19.62 2.97
C LYS A 26 -2.14 18.63 2.03
N TYR A 27 -1.57 18.40 0.85
CA TYR A 27 -2.11 17.45 -0.11
C TYR A 27 -2.02 16.02 0.43
N THR A 28 -0.90 15.66 1.06
CA THR A 28 -0.68 14.35 1.70
C THR A 28 -1.70 14.11 2.82
N ASP A 29 -1.96 15.10 3.68
CA ASP A 29 -2.94 14.99 4.76
C ASP A 29 -4.37 14.89 4.23
N LEU A 30 -4.73 15.66 3.20
CA LEU A 30 -6.05 15.59 2.57
C LEU A 30 -6.28 14.23 1.91
N TYR A 31 -5.28 13.79 1.14
CA TYR A 31 -5.30 12.52 0.44
C TYR A 31 -5.33 11.34 1.41
N GLY A 32 -4.47 11.37 2.43
CA GLY A 32 -4.41 10.39 3.51
C GLY A 32 -5.72 10.32 4.26
N ASN A 33 -6.25 11.44 4.77
CA ASN A 33 -7.51 11.47 5.52
C ASN A 33 -8.71 10.97 4.72
N THR A 34 -8.76 11.29 3.42
CA THR A 34 -9.87 10.88 2.55
C THR A 34 -9.78 9.39 2.24
N ASN A 35 -8.62 8.92 1.76
CA ASN A 35 -8.44 7.52 1.42
C ASN A 35 -8.46 6.62 2.65
N TYR A 36 -7.90 7.04 3.78
CA TYR A 36 -7.92 6.24 5.00
C TYR A 36 -9.35 6.01 5.51
N LYS A 37 -10.24 6.99 5.36
CA LYS A 37 -11.67 6.81 5.64
C LYS A 37 -12.35 5.87 4.64
N ILE A 38 -12.14 6.08 3.34
CA ILE A 38 -12.74 5.26 2.26
C ILE A 38 -12.31 3.79 2.39
N TYR A 39 -11.04 3.55 2.69
CA TYR A 39 -10.45 2.21 2.77
C TYR A 39 -10.37 1.67 4.20
N ASN A 40 -10.94 2.37 5.18
CA ASN A 40 -10.98 1.97 6.60
C ASN A 40 -9.58 1.68 7.19
N ILE A 41 -8.56 2.41 6.76
CA ILE A 41 -7.20 2.37 7.31
C ILE A 41 -7.17 3.32 8.52
N LYS A 42 -6.78 2.80 9.69
CA LYS A 42 -6.80 3.56 10.95
C LYS A 42 -5.47 3.42 11.66
N GLU A 43 -4.95 4.52 12.19
CA GLU A 43 -3.66 4.54 12.92
C GLU A 43 -3.64 3.53 14.08
N ASN A 44 -4.73 3.44 14.83
CA ASN A 44 -4.92 2.47 15.93
C ASN A 44 -5.79 1.27 15.53
N GLY A 45 -5.89 0.98 14.23
CA GLY A 45 -6.66 -0.15 13.70
C GLY A 45 -5.96 -1.49 13.86
N LEU A 46 -6.72 -2.59 13.77
CA LEU A 46 -6.13 -3.93 13.66
C LEU A 46 -5.28 -4.00 12.39
N SER A 47 -4.04 -4.47 12.50
CA SER A 47 -3.10 -4.54 11.38
C SER A 47 -3.67 -5.28 10.17
N ALA A 48 -4.43 -6.36 10.39
CA ALA A 48 -5.07 -7.11 9.32
C ALA A 48 -6.11 -6.29 8.53
N ASN A 49 -6.90 -5.44 9.22
CA ASN A 49 -7.89 -4.58 8.56
C ASN A 49 -7.20 -3.47 7.76
N ASN A 50 -6.14 -2.88 8.30
CA ASN A 50 -5.34 -1.88 7.61
C ASN A 50 -4.65 -2.46 6.37
N GLU A 51 -4.18 -3.70 6.45
CA GLU A 51 -3.55 -4.41 5.32
C GLU A 51 -4.54 -4.61 4.17
N VAL A 52 -5.76 -5.07 4.45
CA VAL A 52 -6.85 -5.17 3.46
C VAL A 52 -7.12 -3.81 2.83
N GLY A 53 -7.29 -2.77 3.65
CA GLY A 53 -7.56 -1.40 3.19
C GLY A 53 -6.44 -0.86 2.30
N PHE A 54 -5.18 -1.07 2.69
CA PHE A 54 -4.01 -0.60 1.96
C PHE A 54 -3.83 -1.30 0.61
N VAL A 55 -3.96 -2.63 0.57
CA VAL A 55 -3.89 -3.38 -0.68
C VAL A 55 -5.04 -2.98 -1.62
N LYS A 56 -6.23 -2.71 -1.07
CA LYS A 56 -7.38 -2.25 -1.87
C LYS A 56 -7.15 -0.88 -2.46
N PHE A 57 -6.64 0.02 -1.63
CA PHE A 57 -6.25 1.36 -2.05
C PHE A 57 -5.26 1.32 -3.22
N LEU A 58 -4.15 0.58 -3.11
CA LEU A 58 -3.16 0.49 -4.20
C LEU A 58 -3.72 -0.13 -5.48
N SER A 59 -4.60 -1.13 -5.35
CA SER A 59 -5.28 -1.78 -6.48
C SER A 59 -6.21 -0.81 -7.21
N ASP A 60 -7.05 -0.07 -6.47
CA ASP A 60 -8.01 0.88 -7.05
C ASP A 60 -7.32 2.08 -7.73
N GLN A 61 -6.18 2.53 -7.19
CA GLN A 61 -5.36 3.58 -7.81
C GLN A 61 -4.65 3.12 -9.09
N LYS A 62 -4.76 1.84 -9.47
CA LYS A 62 -4.03 1.25 -10.60
C LYS A 62 -2.53 1.56 -10.56
N SER A 63 -1.97 1.60 -9.34
CA SER A 63 -0.58 2.01 -9.11
C SER A 63 0.44 1.07 -9.78
N GLY A 64 0.03 -0.16 -10.10
CA GLY A 64 0.92 -1.20 -10.64
C GLY A 64 1.96 -1.69 -9.61
N LEU A 65 1.85 -1.23 -8.37
CA LEU A 65 2.70 -1.62 -7.25
C LEU A 65 2.30 -3.00 -6.75
N LYS A 66 3.30 -3.84 -6.52
CA LYS A 66 3.13 -5.10 -5.80
C LYS A 66 3.47 -4.87 -4.33
N ILE A 67 2.67 -5.46 -3.45
CA ILE A 67 2.97 -5.48 -2.02
C ILE A 67 3.46 -6.87 -1.68
N LEU A 68 4.68 -6.94 -1.16
CA LEU A 68 5.27 -8.18 -0.67
C LEU A 68 5.24 -8.19 0.85
N LYS A 69 4.81 -9.31 1.44
CA LYS A 69 4.82 -9.53 2.89
C LYS A 69 5.66 -10.75 3.21
N GLY A 70 6.53 -10.60 4.20
CA GLY A 70 7.38 -11.69 4.66
C GLY A 70 7.96 -11.45 6.05
N SER A 71 8.63 -12.48 6.56
CA SER A 71 9.49 -12.39 7.73
C SER A 71 10.91 -11.98 7.35
N ASN A 72 11.69 -11.59 8.34
CA ASN A 72 13.13 -11.33 8.23
C ASN A 72 13.97 -12.55 7.84
N LYS A 73 13.38 -13.76 7.74
CA LYS A 73 14.09 -14.99 7.35
C LYS A 73 14.05 -15.25 5.84
N SER A 74 13.43 -14.37 5.07
CA SER A 74 13.39 -14.34 3.60
C SER A 74 12.87 -15.59 2.87
N ASN A 75 12.20 -16.49 3.58
CA ASN A 75 11.75 -17.79 3.10
C ASN A 75 10.22 -17.95 3.12
N ASN A 76 9.49 -16.88 3.44
CA ASN A 76 8.03 -16.84 3.49
C ASN A 76 7.49 -15.54 2.88
N TRP A 77 8.11 -15.10 1.78
CA TRP A 77 7.64 -13.93 1.05
C TRP A 77 6.44 -14.30 0.18
N GLU A 78 5.42 -13.46 0.27
CA GLU A 78 4.17 -13.62 -0.45
C GLU A 78 3.78 -12.27 -1.06
N GLU A 79 3.35 -12.28 -2.32
CA GLU A 79 2.69 -11.15 -2.96
C GLU A 79 1.25 -11.07 -2.44
N LEU A 80 0.86 -9.92 -1.91
CA LEU A 80 -0.50 -9.68 -1.43
C LEU A 80 -1.39 -9.23 -2.58
N GLY A 81 -2.38 -10.05 -2.91
CA GLY A 81 -3.48 -9.69 -3.82
C GLY A 81 -4.79 -9.50 -3.08
N LEU A 82 -5.83 -9.08 -3.80
CA LEU A 82 -7.21 -9.05 -3.33
C LEU A 82 -8.11 -9.90 -4.20
N LYS A 83 -9.03 -10.63 -3.55
CA LYS A 83 -10.16 -11.27 -4.21
C LYS A 83 -11.36 -11.20 -3.27
N ASP A 84 -12.49 -10.74 -3.79
CA ASP A 84 -13.74 -10.62 -3.04
C ASP A 84 -13.59 -9.85 -1.72
N GLY A 85 -12.72 -8.84 -1.69
CA GLY A 85 -12.44 -8.00 -0.52
C GLY A 85 -11.51 -8.63 0.53
N ASN A 86 -10.96 -9.81 0.28
CA ASN A 86 -10.04 -10.50 1.18
C ASN A 86 -8.62 -10.57 0.60
N ILE A 87 -7.62 -10.49 1.47
CA ILE A 87 -6.22 -10.71 1.10
C ILE A 87 -6.06 -12.15 0.62
N ILE A 88 -5.49 -12.31 -0.58
CA ILE A 88 -5.02 -13.59 -1.08
C ILE A 88 -3.50 -13.51 -1.20
N PRO A 89 -2.76 -14.14 -0.29
CA PRO A 89 -1.32 -14.25 -0.43
C PRO A 89 -0.98 -15.20 -1.57
N LYS A 90 -0.04 -14.81 -2.40
CA LYS A 90 0.56 -15.64 -3.45
C LYS A 90 2.04 -15.83 -3.11
N PRO A 91 2.48 -17.05 -2.78
CA PRO A 91 3.90 -17.31 -2.51
C PRO A 91 4.80 -16.89 -3.69
N CYS A 92 5.96 -16.31 -3.40
CA CYS A 92 6.93 -15.85 -4.40
C CYS A 92 7.86 -16.97 -4.94
N ASN A 93 7.48 -18.23 -4.74
CA ASN A 93 8.27 -19.44 -5.02
C ASN A 93 8.48 -19.68 -6.52
#